data_AF-A0A7S9KR93-F1
#
_entry.id   AF-A0A7S9KR93-F1
#
_cell.length_a   1.000
_cell.length_b   1.000
_cell.length_c   1.000
_cell.angle_alpha   90.00
_cell.angle_beta   90.00
_cell.angle_gamma   90.00
#
_symmetry.space_group_name_H-M   'P 1'
#
loop_
_entity.id
_entity.type
_entity.pdbx_description
1 polymer ?
#
loop_
_entity_poly.entity_id
_entity_poly.type
_entity_poly.pdbx_seq_one_letter_code
_entity_poly.pdbx_strand_id
1 'polypeptide(L)'
;MARPVKDLEPGSVYVTMSMSRFSEGRAMLPIFGRNPSTYCEVDIATYETHCAQDLAREEFNWGLYFHRGDQDGIWYNLRRHDDLKCGPCPTLFDLDRRHVTASPRLEGQVVGLIRVLRVPQILCGELTWYLDWLAWESYVTAARTFIWVTSMYLRTWHHIIRMLNNPSLAYGSQFNVNLFLREALDFAYENADHATGGQLPRPIIKSAYGTELGIPGEDGINESLLLAQQRGSA
;
A
#
# COMPACT_ATOMS: atom_id res chain seq x y z
N MET A 1 -16.88 21.02 -4.82
CA MET A 1 -15.70 21.18 -5.68
C MET A 1 -14.97 19.85 -5.72
N ALA A 2 -15.01 19.15 -6.86
CA ALA A 2 -14.35 17.85 -7.00
C ALA A 2 -12.83 18.07 -6.92
N ARG A 3 -12.18 17.48 -5.91
CA ARG A 3 -10.72 17.41 -5.87
C ARG A 3 -10.25 16.78 -7.18
N PRO A 4 -9.21 17.29 -7.85
CA PRO A 4 -8.67 16.62 -9.02
C PRO A 4 -8.36 15.18 -8.60
N VAL A 5 -8.88 14.23 -9.36
CA VAL A 5 -8.61 12.81 -9.19
C VAL A 5 -7.10 12.68 -9.32
N LYS A 6 -6.38 12.63 -8.20
CA LYS A 6 -4.92 12.58 -8.23
C LYS A 6 -4.54 11.29 -8.94
N ASP A 7 -3.91 11.40 -10.10
CA ASP A 7 -3.50 10.24 -10.87
C ASP A 7 -2.44 9.45 -10.10
N LEU A 8 -2.33 8.16 -10.40
CA LEU A 8 -1.26 7.33 -9.86
C LEU A 8 0.08 7.88 -10.38
N GLU A 9 1.05 8.03 -9.49
CA GLU A 9 2.36 8.54 -9.86
C GLU A 9 3.23 7.38 -10.37
N PRO A 10 3.83 7.49 -11.57
CA PRO A 10 4.66 6.43 -12.13
C PRO A 10 5.85 6.13 -11.21
N GLY A 11 6.25 4.86 -11.17
CA GLY A 11 7.30 4.38 -10.28
C GLY A 11 6.90 4.34 -8.81
N SER A 12 5.60 4.37 -8.48
CA SER A 12 5.14 4.38 -7.09
C SER A 12 4.59 3.04 -6.63
N VAL A 13 4.92 2.65 -5.41
CA VAL A 13 4.35 1.52 -4.69
C VAL A 13 3.27 2.02 -3.74
N TYR A 14 2.11 1.40 -3.82
CA TYR A 14 0.93 1.68 -3.02
C TYR A 14 0.56 0.47 -2.19
N VAL A 15 0.23 0.69 -0.93
CA VAL A 15 -0.53 -0.26 -0.14
C VAL A 15 -2.01 -0.10 -0.48
N THR A 16 -2.67 -1.19 -0.85
CA THR A 16 -4.10 -1.23 -1.14
C THR A 16 -4.83 -1.84 0.03
N MET A 17 -5.92 -1.21 0.47
CA MET A 17 -6.81 -1.78 1.48
C MET A 17 -8.13 -2.11 0.81
N SER A 18 -8.62 -3.33 1.00
CA SER A 18 -9.87 -3.81 0.41
C SER A 18 -10.75 -4.48 1.44
N MET A 19 -12.06 -4.39 1.26
CA MET A 19 -13.00 -5.10 2.11
C MET A 19 -12.95 -6.60 1.79
N SER A 20 -12.95 -7.42 2.85
CA SER A 20 -13.06 -8.87 2.65
C SER A 20 -14.41 -9.22 2.03
N ARG A 21 -14.43 -10.12 1.05
CA ARG A 21 -15.67 -10.63 0.47
C ARG A 21 -16.38 -11.42 1.57
N PHE A 22 -17.44 -10.82 2.13
CA PHE A 22 -18.31 -11.53 3.06
C PHE A 22 -18.83 -12.79 2.36
N SER A 23 -18.48 -13.96 2.87
CA SER A 23 -19.24 -15.16 2.55
C SER A 23 -20.65 -14.94 3.10
N GLU A 24 -21.61 -14.85 2.19
CA GLU A 24 -23.03 -14.81 2.47
C GLU A 24 -23.37 -15.89 3.51
N GLY A 25 -23.58 -15.52 4.78
CA GLY A 25 -24.04 -16.47 5.80
C GLY A 25 -23.50 -16.29 7.21
N ARG A 26 -22.35 -15.63 7.42
CA ARG A 26 -21.96 -15.17 8.77
C ARG A 26 -22.07 -13.66 8.83
N ALA A 27 -23.18 -13.19 9.38
CA ALA A 27 -23.31 -11.83 9.88
C ALA A 27 -22.25 -11.62 10.96
N MET A 28 -21.04 -11.24 10.53
CA MET A 28 -20.13 -10.55 11.42
C MET A 28 -20.88 -9.28 11.81
N LEU A 29 -21.09 -9.08 13.11
CA LEU A 29 -21.63 -7.83 13.63
C LEU A 29 -20.88 -6.70 12.92
N PRO A 30 -21.57 -5.78 12.23
CA PRO A 30 -20.88 -4.68 11.59
C PRO A 30 -20.15 -3.93 12.70
N ILE A 31 -18.83 -4.05 12.74
CA ILE A 31 -17.99 -3.09 13.49
C ILE A 31 -18.13 -1.69 12.84
N PHE A 32 -18.84 -1.59 11.71
CA PHE A 32 -19.51 -0.38 11.19
C PHE A 32 -20.62 0.19 12.10
N GLY A 33 -20.76 -0.27 13.35
CA GLY A 33 -21.47 0.42 14.42
C GLY A 33 -20.64 1.51 15.12
N ARG A 34 -19.48 1.88 14.58
CA ARG A 34 -18.68 3.00 15.09
C ARG A 34 -19.41 4.29 14.78
N ASN A 35 -20.11 4.81 15.78
CA ASN A 35 -20.75 6.11 15.70
C ASN A 35 -19.67 7.15 15.32
N PRO A 36 -19.80 7.88 14.19
CA PRO A 36 -18.80 8.86 13.75
C PRO A 36 -18.63 10.02 14.75
N SER A 37 -19.55 10.14 15.72
CA SER A 37 -19.50 11.11 16.83
C SER A 37 -18.55 10.71 17.97
N THR A 38 -18.04 9.48 17.98
CA THR A 38 -17.02 9.03 18.94
C THR A 38 -15.72 8.87 18.19
N TYR A 39 -14.91 9.92 18.18
CA TYR A 39 -13.48 9.89 17.87
C TYR A 39 -12.77 9.00 18.92
N CYS A 40 -13.05 7.70 18.87
CA CYS A 40 -12.31 6.74 19.65
C CYS A 40 -11.13 6.35 18.76
N GLU A 41 -9.99 7.01 19.02
CA GLU A 41 -8.68 6.70 18.47
C GLU A 41 -8.54 5.19 18.24
N VAL A 42 -8.11 4.76 17.05
CA VAL A 42 -7.90 3.34 16.77
C VAL A 42 -6.88 2.80 17.77
N ASP A 43 -7.37 1.95 18.69
CA ASP A 43 -6.51 1.22 19.59
C ASP A 43 -5.84 0.07 18.84
N ILE A 44 -4.64 0.38 18.35
CA ILE A 44 -3.80 -0.53 17.59
C ILE A 44 -3.44 -1.77 18.41
N ALA A 45 -3.20 -1.61 19.71
CA ALA A 45 -2.83 -2.72 20.57
C ALA A 45 -3.99 -3.73 20.66
N THR A 46 -5.22 -3.24 20.76
CA THR A 46 -6.42 -4.07 20.70
C THR A 46 -6.61 -4.69 19.31
N TYR A 47 -6.40 -3.94 18.22
CA TYR A 47 -6.50 -4.46 16.86
C TYR A 47 -5.49 -5.59 16.61
N GLU A 48 -4.22 -5.38 16.96
CA GLU A 48 -3.15 -6.38 16.83
C GLU A 48 -3.40 -7.59 17.73
N THR A 49 -3.81 -7.38 18.98
CA THR A 49 -4.09 -8.48 19.92
C THR A 49 -5.27 -9.33 19.45
N HIS A 50 -6.35 -8.70 19.00
CA HIS A 50 -7.53 -9.39 18.48
C HIS A 50 -7.21 -10.17 17.19
N CYS A 51 -6.41 -9.56 16.29
CA CYS A 51 -5.91 -10.24 15.10
C CYS A 51 -4.93 -11.38 15.44
N ALA A 52 -4.08 -11.23 16.46
CA ALA A 52 -3.07 -12.22 16.84
C ALA A 52 -3.67 -13.45 17.53
N GLN A 53 -4.70 -13.26 18.34
CA GLN A 53 -5.40 -14.34 19.06
C GLN A 53 -6.48 -15.04 18.22
N ASP A 54 -6.60 -14.69 16.93
CA ASP A 54 -7.67 -15.12 16.00
C ASP A 54 -9.09 -14.85 16.54
N LEU A 55 -9.20 -13.95 17.53
CA LEU A 55 -10.46 -13.50 18.12
C LEU A 55 -11.24 -12.60 17.15
N ALA A 56 -10.54 -11.93 16.23
CA ALA A 56 -11.12 -11.20 15.11
C ALA A 56 -10.33 -11.49 13.81
N ARG A 57 -11.06 -11.63 12.70
CA ARG A 57 -10.47 -11.62 11.35
C ARG A 57 -10.03 -10.19 11.01
N GLU A 58 -8.99 -10.06 10.19
CA GLU A 58 -8.60 -8.75 9.63
C GLU A 58 -9.82 -8.13 8.91
N GLU A 59 -10.19 -6.91 9.28
CA GLU A 59 -11.35 -6.21 8.71
C GLU A 59 -11.12 -5.81 7.25
N PHE A 60 -9.85 -5.54 6.92
CA PHE A 60 -9.40 -5.19 5.58
C PHE A 60 -8.37 -6.21 5.10
N ASN A 61 -8.46 -6.60 3.84
CA ASN A 61 -7.40 -7.31 3.13
C ASN A 61 -6.38 -6.31 2.60
N TRP A 62 -5.12 -6.52 2.97
CA TRP A 62 -4.01 -5.67 2.57
C TRP A 62 -3.32 -6.25 1.33
N GLY A 63 -3.00 -5.37 0.40
CA GLY A 63 -2.28 -5.71 -0.83
C GLY A 63 -1.24 -4.66 -1.19
N LEU A 64 -0.43 -4.97 -2.19
CA LEU A 64 0.62 -4.11 -2.70
C LEU A 64 0.41 -3.89 -4.20
N TYR A 65 0.27 -2.63 -4.62
CA TYR A 65 0.16 -2.26 -6.02
C TYR A 65 1.37 -1.43 -6.44
N PHE A 66 2.13 -1.91 -7.42
CA PHE A 66 3.25 -1.19 -8.01
C PHE A 66 2.82 -0.60 -9.35
N HIS A 67 2.79 0.74 -9.43
CA HIS A 67 2.48 1.48 -10.64
C HIS A 67 3.75 1.83 -11.41
N ARG A 68 3.89 1.33 -12.63
CA ARG A 68 5.11 1.50 -13.46
C ARG A 68 5.03 2.71 -14.40
N GLY A 69 3.83 3.24 -14.64
CA GLY A 69 3.54 4.30 -15.62
C GLY A 69 2.64 3.79 -16.74
N ASP A 70 2.18 4.66 -17.64
CA ASP A 70 1.40 4.29 -18.85
C ASP A 70 0.21 3.34 -18.61
N GLN A 71 -0.50 3.53 -17.49
CA GLN A 71 -1.62 2.67 -17.07
C GLN A 71 -1.21 1.21 -16.81
N ASP A 72 0.06 0.97 -16.53
CA ASP A 72 0.63 -0.33 -16.26
C ASP A 72 0.98 -0.45 -14.76
N GLY A 73 0.54 -1.54 -14.15
CA GLY A 73 0.93 -1.87 -12.79
C GLY A 73 0.69 -3.34 -12.45
N ILE A 74 1.34 -3.77 -11.38
CA ILE A 74 1.23 -5.13 -10.85
C ILE A 74 0.66 -5.04 -9.46
N TRP A 75 -0.37 -5.84 -9.21
CA TRP A 75 -1.03 -5.93 -7.92
C TRP A 75 -0.79 -7.31 -7.31
N TYR A 76 -0.25 -7.32 -6.11
CA TYR A 76 -0.06 -8.49 -5.29
C TYR A 76 -1.05 -8.48 -4.12
N ASN A 77 -1.84 -9.54 -4.00
CA ASN A 77 -2.74 -9.74 -2.87
C ASN A 77 -2.55 -11.13 -2.30
N LEU A 78 -2.85 -11.29 -1.01
CA LEU A 78 -2.98 -12.60 -0.39
C LEU A 78 -4.46 -12.94 -0.24
N ARG A 79 -4.85 -14.12 -0.72
CA ARG A 79 -6.21 -14.65 -0.53
C ARG A 79 -6.15 -15.74 0.52
N ARG A 80 -6.90 -15.56 1.62
CA ARG A 80 -6.98 -16.57 2.68
C ARG A 80 -7.77 -17.78 2.16
N HIS A 81 -7.31 -18.99 2.47
CA HIS A 81 -8.11 -20.19 2.29
C HIS A 81 -9.28 -20.17 3.29
N ASP A 82 -10.52 -20.21 2.80
CA ASP A 82 -11.67 -20.57 3.63
C ASP A 82 -11.84 -22.09 3.54
N ASP A 83 -11.53 -22.78 4.65
CA ASP A 83 -11.30 -24.22 4.90
C ASP A 83 -12.34 -25.25 4.43
N LEU A 84 -13.15 -25.02 3.39
CA LEU A 84 -14.26 -25.92 3.07
C LEU A 84 -14.02 -26.90 1.91
N LYS A 85 -12.95 -26.80 1.10
CA LYS A 85 -12.92 -27.59 -0.15
C LYS A 85 -11.63 -28.28 -0.60
N CYS A 86 -10.43 -28.00 -0.08
CA CYS A 86 -9.22 -28.60 -0.67
C CYS A 86 -8.14 -28.96 0.34
N GLY A 87 -8.10 -30.25 0.73
CA GLY A 87 -6.91 -30.97 1.22
C GLY A 87 -6.03 -30.31 2.30
N PRO A 88 -4.91 -30.94 2.67
CA PRO A 88 -3.90 -30.28 3.48
C PRO A 88 -3.12 -29.29 2.61
N CYS A 89 -3.58 -28.04 2.52
CA CYS A 89 -2.77 -26.95 1.99
C CYS A 89 -1.72 -26.55 3.05
N PRO A 90 -0.42 -26.54 2.71
CA PRO A 90 0.63 -26.19 3.67
C PRO A 90 0.66 -24.69 4.02
N THR A 91 -0.06 -23.86 3.28
CA THR A 91 -0.06 -22.39 3.43
C THR A 91 -1.46 -21.85 3.75
N LEU A 92 -1.51 -20.83 4.61
CA LEU A 92 -2.76 -20.16 5.00
C LEU A 92 -3.34 -19.25 3.89
N PHE A 93 -2.47 -18.82 2.97
CA PHE A 93 -2.81 -17.89 1.90
C PHE A 93 -2.31 -18.39 0.54
N ASP A 94 -3.01 -17.97 -0.50
CA ASP A 94 -2.57 -18.00 -1.89
C ASP A 94 -2.12 -16.61 -2.35
N LEU A 95 -1.03 -16.55 -3.09
CA LEU A 95 -0.57 -15.32 -3.74
C LEU A 95 -1.36 -15.06 -5.03
N ASP A 96 -2.10 -13.96 -5.08
CA ASP A 96 -2.81 -13.45 -6.25
C ASP A 96 -2.01 -12.30 -6.86
N ARG A 97 -1.21 -12.62 -7.89
CA ARG A 97 -0.47 -11.65 -8.70
C ARG A 97 -1.27 -11.31 -9.95
N ARG A 98 -1.73 -10.06 -10.05
CA ARG A 98 -2.53 -9.56 -11.19
C ARG A 98 -1.82 -8.42 -11.89
N HIS A 99 -1.76 -8.50 -13.22
CA HIS A 99 -1.43 -7.35 -14.05
C HIS A 99 -2.68 -6.48 -14.19
N VAL A 100 -2.56 -5.19 -13.90
CA VAL A 100 -3.71 -4.28 -13.84
C VAL A 100 -3.47 -3.12 -14.79
N THR A 101 -4.25 -3.09 -15.87
CA THR A 101 -4.26 -2.02 -16.86
C THR A 101 -5.15 -0.84 -16.44
N ALA A 102 -6.13 -1.09 -15.57
CA ALA A 102 -6.98 -0.08 -14.97
C ALA A 102 -6.48 0.31 -13.58
N SER A 103 -6.85 1.50 -13.08
CA SER A 103 -6.48 1.87 -11.71
C SER A 103 -7.19 0.96 -10.70
N PRO A 104 -6.49 0.41 -9.68
CA PRO A 104 -7.13 -0.33 -8.58
C PRO A 104 -8.22 0.48 -7.86
N ARG A 105 -8.19 1.80 -8.00
CA ARG A 105 -9.21 2.74 -7.51
C ARG A 105 -10.58 2.56 -8.14
N LEU A 106 -10.69 1.75 -9.18
CA LEU A 106 -11.93 1.43 -9.87
C LEU A 106 -12.45 0.04 -9.47
N GLU A 107 -11.69 -0.74 -8.70
CA GLU A 107 -12.17 -2.02 -8.18
C GLU A 107 -13.12 -1.77 -6.98
N GLY A 108 -14.33 -2.31 -7.07
CA GLY A 108 -15.41 -2.03 -6.11
C GLY A 108 -15.07 -2.38 -4.65
N GLN A 109 -14.15 -3.30 -4.42
CA GLN A 109 -13.77 -3.76 -3.08
C GLN A 109 -12.65 -2.94 -2.45
N VAL A 110 -11.94 -2.11 -3.21
CA VAL A 110 -10.87 -1.27 -2.68
C VAL A 110 -11.48 -0.11 -1.90
N VAL A 111 -10.95 0.13 -0.71
CA VAL A 111 -11.30 1.28 0.14
C VAL A 111 -10.47 2.49 -0.24
N GLY A 112 -9.17 2.29 -0.39
CA GLY A 112 -8.25 3.34 -0.76
C GLY A 112 -6.83 2.82 -0.98
N LEU A 113 -5.97 3.73 -1.43
CA LEU A 113 -4.56 3.45 -1.68
C LEU A 113 -3.68 4.40 -0.85
N ILE A 114 -2.58 3.85 -0.33
CA ILE A 114 -1.61 4.59 0.48
C ILE A 114 -0.26 4.50 -0.23
N ARG A 115 0.27 5.62 -0.72
CA ARG A 115 1.61 5.64 -1.32
C ARG A 115 2.66 5.49 -0.22
N VAL A 116 3.51 4.48 -0.37
CA VAL A 116 4.59 4.18 0.58
C VAL A 116 5.98 4.32 -0.03
N LEU A 117 6.12 4.21 -1.35
CA LEU A 117 7.40 4.38 -2.02
C LEU A 117 7.22 5.02 -3.38
N ARG A 118 8.15 5.89 -3.76
CA ARG A 118 8.34 6.31 -5.16
C ARG A 118 9.79 6.08 -5.53
N VAL A 119 10.01 5.33 -6.62
CA VAL A 119 11.33 5.03 -7.19
C VAL A 119 11.54 5.76 -8.51
N PRO A 120 12.78 6.06 -8.88
CA PRO A 120 13.12 6.50 -10.23
C PRO A 120 12.71 5.48 -11.28
N GLN A 121 12.29 5.97 -12.46
CA GLN A 121 11.77 5.11 -13.52
C GLN A 121 12.81 4.10 -14.04
N ILE A 122 14.09 4.47 -14.02
CA ILE A 122 15.22 3.59 -14.35
C ILE A 122 15.30 2.32 -13.50
N LEU A 123 14.75 2.33 -12.27
CA LEU A 123 14.75 1.18 -11.36
C LEU A 123 13.48 0.34 -11.43
N CYS A 124 12.47 0.76 -12.21
CA CYS A 124 11.17 0.07 -12.24
C CYS A 124 11.27 -1.36 -12.80
N GLY A 125 12.17 -1.60 -13.75
CA GLY A 125 12.42 -2.94 -14.30
C GLY A 125 12.95 -3.90 -13.23
N GLU A 126 14.05 -3.53 -12.58
CA GLU A 126 14.65 -4.31 -11.48
C GLU A 126 13.68 -4.49 -10.32
N LEU A 127 12.96 -3.43 -9.94
CA LEU A 127 11.99 -3.50 -8.85
C LEU A 127 10.84 -4.46 -9.16
N THR A 128 10.41 -4.56 -10.43
CA THR A 128 9.39 -5.53 -10.83
C THR A 128 9.84 -6.96 -10.53
N TRP A 129 11.05 -7.33 -10.98
CA TRP A 129 11.61 -8.66 -10.75
C TRP A 129 11.81 -8.93 -9.27
N TYR A 130 12.31 -7.95 -8.53
CA TYR A 130 12.50 -8.05 -7.09
C TYR A 130 11.18 -8.28 -6.34
N LEU A 131 10.12 -7.52 -6.66
CA LEU A 131 8.81 -7.67 -6.04
C LEU A 131 8.16 -9.02 -6.39
N ASP A 132 8.31 -9.50 -7.62
CA ASP A 132 7.81 -10.81 -8.04
C ASP A 132 8.48 -11.94 -7.25
N TRP A 133 9.80 -11.92 -7.17
CA TRP A 133 10.58 -12.87 -6.38
C TRP A 133 10.22 -12.77 -4.89
N LEU A 134 10.19 -11.56 -4.34
CA LEU A 134 9.94 -11.35 -2.92
C LEU A 134 8.52 -11.79 -2.53
N ALA A 135 7.52 -11.49 -3.35
CA ALA A 135 6.15 -11.92 -3.12
C ALA A 135 6.04 -13.45 -3.12
N TRP A 136 6.69 -14.10 -4.08
CA TRP A 136 6.73 -15.56 -4.19
C TRP A 136 7.43 -16.23 -3.00
N GLU A 137 8.55 -15.69 -2.53
CA GLU A 137 9.26 -16.28 -1.39
C GLU A 137 8.54 -16.03 -0.05
N SER A 138 7.88 -14.90 0.10
CA SER A 138 7.36 -14.48 1.41
C SER A 138 5.92 -14.92 1.69
N TYR A 139 5.08 -15.20 0.66
CA TYR A 139 3.67 -15.55 0.90
C TYR A 139 3.51 -16.84 1.71
N VAL A 140 4.41 -17.81 1.54
CA VAL A 140 4.37 -19.12 2.22
C VAL A 140 4.43 -18.98 3.75
N THR A 141 5.11 -17.95 4.23
CA THR A 141 5.29 -17.67 5.67
C THR A 141 4.35 -16.60 6.20
N ALA A 142 3.46 -16.07 5.35
CA ALA A 142 2.53 -15.03 5.75
C ALA A 142 1.45 -15.61 6.67
N ALA A 143 1.38 -15.08 7.89
CA ALA A 143 0.29 -15.37 8.83
C ALA A 143 -0.87 -14.37 8.73
N ARG A 144 -0.58 -13.16 8.23
CA ARG A 144 -1.46 -11.98 8.25
C ARG A 144 -1.14 -11.07 7.05
N THR A 145 -2.15 -10.46 6.42
CA THR A 145 -1.94 -9.71 5.18
C THR A 145 -1.23 -8.38 5.43
N PHE A 146 -1.53 -7.68 6.53
CA PHE A 146 -0.86 -6.41 6.85
C PHE A 146 0.61 -6.59 7.21
N ILE A 147 0.96 -7.66 7.95
CA ILE A 147 2.34 -8.00 8.30
C ILE A 147 3.12 -8.31 7.03
N TRP A 148 2.51 -9.06 6.12
CA TRP A 148 3.13 -9.38 4.84
C TRP A 148 3.39 -8.13 4.00
N VAL A 149 2.41 -7.24 3.85
CA VAL A 149 2.58 -5.99 3.07
C VAL A 149 3.63 -5.06 3.68
N THR A 150 3.63 -4.88 5.00
CA THR A 150 4.64 -4.04 5.68
C THR A 150 6.04 -4.63 5.56
N SER A 151 6.18 -5.96 5.64
CA SER A 151 7.43 -6.68 5.37
C SER A 151 7.90 -6.51 3.91
N MET A 152 6.98 -6.64 2.95
CA MET A 152 7.25 -6.41 1.52
C MET A 152 7.79 -5.00 1.30
N TYR A 153 7.14 -3.98 1.87
CA TYR A 153 7.58 -2.60 1.78
C TYR A 153 8.98 -2.40 2.37
N LEU A 154 9.23 -2.84 3.61
CA LEU A 154 10.51 -2.66 4.29
C LEU A 154 11.67 -3.32 3.53
N ARG A 155 11.47 -4.55 3.03
CA ARG A 155 12.48 -5.27 2.26
C ARG A 155 12.76 -4.59 0.92
N THR A 156 11.71 -4.12 0.25
CA THR A 156 11.80 -3.34 -0.99
C THR A 156 12.60 -2.06 -0.77
N TRP A 157 12.27 -1.32 0.28
CA TRP A 157 12.99 -0.12 0.69
C TRP A 157 14.49 -0.38 0.89
N HIS A 158 14.82 -1.40 1.68
CA HIS A 158 16.22 -1.79 1.92
C HIS A 158 16.95 -2.22 0.65
N HIS A 159 16.28 -2.94 -0.26
CA HIS A 159 16.85 -3.33 -1.54
C HIS A 159 17.19 -2.10 -2.40
N ILE A 160 16.26 -1.14 -2.52
CA ILE A 160 16.48 0.05 -3.33
C ILE A 160 17.56 0.97 -2.73
N ILE A 161 17.61 1.18 -1.41
CA ILE A 161 18.71 1.94 -0.78
C ILE A 161 20.07 1.33 -1.15
N ARG A 162 20.19 0.00 -1.06
CA ARG A 162 21.42 -0.70 -1.40
C ARG A 162 21.79 -0.50 -2.86
N MET A 163 20.83 -0.54 -3.77
CA MET A 163 21.08 -0.29 -5.19
C MET A 163 21.53 1.15 -5.48
N LEU A 164 20.95 2.13 -4.80
CA LEU A 164 21.29 3.54 -4.98
C LEU A 164 22.65 3.90 -4.36
N ASN A 165 23.24 3.02 -3.55
CA ASN A 165 24.51 3.21 -2.86
C ASN A 165 24.63 4.58 -2.15
N ASN A 166 23.49 5.10 -1.67
CA ASN A 166 23.40 6.44 -1.11
C ASN A 166 23.08 6.38 0.40
N PRO A 167 24.07 6.58 1.28
CA PRO A 167 23.90 6.46 2.72
C PRO A 167 23.05 7.58 3.33
N SER A 168 22.82 8.71 2.64
CA SER A 168 21.98 9.79 3.16
C SER A 168 20.48 9.46 3.14
N LEU A 169 20.08 8.48 2.31
CA LEU A 169 18.72 7.94 2.26
C LEU A 169 18.47 6.86 3.32
N ALA A 170 19.42 6.60 4.21
CA ALA A 170 19.31 5.64 5.31
C ALA A 170 18.30 6.02 6.42
N TYR A 171 17.41 7.00 6.18
CA TYR A 171 16.29 7.37 7.04
C TYR A 171 15.21 6.27 7.22
N GLY A 172 15.47 5.04 6.77
CA GLY A 172 14.68 3.85 7.11
C GLY A 172 14.71 3.45 8.58
N SER A 173 15.50 4.11 9.44
CA SER A 173 15.53 3.86 10.89
C SER A 173 14.30 4.39 11.65
N GLN A 174 13.41 5.14 10.99
CA GLN A 174 12.24 5.77 11.63
C GLN A 174 10.89 5.14 11.24
N PHE A 175 10.87 4.10 10.40
CA PHE A 175 9.60 3.45 10.05
C PHE A 175 9.01 2.74 11.26
N ASN A 176 7.91 3.28 11.79
CA ASN A 176 7.17 2.70 12.89
C ASN A 176 5.92 2.01 12.34
N VAL A 177 5.92 0.68 12.34
CA VAL A 177 4.81 -0.15 11.84
C VAL A 177 3.50 0.23 12.51
N ASN A 178 3.51 0.47 13.82
CA ASN A 178 2.29 0.78 14.58
C ASN A 178 1.73 2.13 14.13
N LEU A 179 2.58 3.17 14.04
CA LEU A 179 2.09 4.48 13.60
C LEU A 179 1.61 4.48 12.14
N PHE A 180 2.26 3.70 11.26
CA PHE A 180 1.77 3.48 9.90
C PHE A 180 0.42 2.75 9.90
N LEU A 181 0.26 1.72 10.73
CA LEU A 181 -0.99 0.99 10.85
C LEU A 181 -2.13 1.89 11.35
N ARG A 182 -1.86 2.79 12.29
CA ARG A 182 -2.83 3.81 12.74
C ARG A 182 -3.27 4.70 11.58
N GLU A 183 -2.32 5.32 10.89
CA GLU A 183 -2.58 6.19 9.74
C GLU A 183 -3.44 5.47 8.69
N ALA A 184 -3.07 4.23 8.37
CA ALA A 184 -3.75 3.43 7.35
C ALA A 184 -5.16 3.02 7.78
N LEU A 185 -5.35 2.60 9.03
CA LEU A 185 -6.67 2.22 9.55
C LEU A 185 -7.59 3.43 9.70
N ASP A 186 -7.10 4.55 10.24
CA ASP A 186 -7.87 5.80 10.33
C ASP A 186 -8.36 6.22 8.94
N PHE A 187 -7.45 6.22 7.96
CA PHE A 187 -7.79 6.47 6.57
C PHE A 187 -8.84 5.50 6.02
N ALA A 188 -8.70 4.20 6.28
CA ALA A 188 -9.63 3.19 5.79
C ALA A 188 -11.02 3.34 6.41
N TYR A 189 -11.11 3.60 7.72
CA TYR A 189 -12.40 3.78 8.40
C TYR A 189 -13.12 5.05 7.93
N GLU A 190 -12.40 6.16 7.74
CA GLU A 190 -13.00 7.39 7.18
C GLU A 190 -13.55 7.20 5.76
N ASN A 191 -12.98 6.26 5.00
CA ASN A 191 -13.29 6.10 3.58
C ASN A 191 -14.04 4.80 3.25
N ALA A 192 -14.36 3.97 4.24
CA ALA A 192 -15.05 2.70 4.06
C ALA A 192 -16.42 2.88 3.40
N ASP A 193 -17.14 3.96 3.71
CA ASP A 193 -18.44 4.28 3.11
C ASP A 193 -18.34 4.56 1.60
N HIS A 194 -17.18 5.04 1.13
CA HIS A 194 -16.97 5.19 -0.31
C HIS A 194 -16.98 3.81 -0.97
N ALA A 195 -16.36 2.81 -0.32
CA ALA A 195 -16.31 1.44 -0.82
C ALA A 195 -17.70 0.81 -0.93
N THR A 196 -18.47 0.83 0.16
CA THR A 196 -19.84 0.28 0.23
C THR A 196 -20.82 1.06 -0.64
N GLY A 197 -20.70 2.39 -0.70
CA GLY A 197 -21.54 3.27 -1.51
C GLY A 197 -21.19 3.29 -3.00
N GLY A 198 -20.17 2.54 -3.44
CA GLY A 198 -19.79 2.46 -4.86
C GLY A 198 -19.17 3.74 -5.43
N GLN A 199 -18.72 4.68 -4.59
CA GLN A 199 -18.19 5.97 -5.03
C GLN A 199 -16.78 5.87 -5.62
N LEU A 200 -16.67 5.97 -6.95
CA LEU A 200 -15.40 5.95 -7.67
C LEU A 200 -15.00 7.37 -8.10
N PRO A 201 -13.69 7.66 -8.20
CA PRO A 201 -12.54 6.79 -7.90
C PRO A 201 -12.16 6.79 -6.41
N ARG A 202 -11.61 5.69 -5.91
CA ARG A 202 -11.19 5.58 -4.50
C ARG A 202 -10.13 6.62 -4.10
N PRO A 203 -10.12 7.08 -2.84
CA PRO A 203 -9.13 8.04 -2.37
C PRO A 203 -7.70 7.48 -2.35
N ILE A 204 -6.73 8.38 -2.47
CA ILE A 204 -5.30 8.10 -2.34
C ILE A 204 -4.72 9.04 -1.30
N ILE A 205 -3.91 8.52 -0.38
CA ILE A 205 -3.08 9.32 0.52
C ILE A 205 -1.59 9.06 0.28
N LYS A 206 -0.75 10.05 0.57
CA LYS A 206 0.70 9.87 0.71
C LYS A 206 0.95 9.57 2.18
N SER A 207 1.51 8.41 2.49
CA SER A 207 1.85 8.09 3.89
C SER A 207 2.91 9.06 4.40
N ALA A 208 2.76 9.50 5.64
CA ALA A 208 3.81 10.23 6.36
C ALA A 208 5.10 9.40 6.53
N TYR A 209 4.97 8.07 6.47
CA TYR A 209 6.07 7.09 6.56
C TYR A 209 6.51 6.57 5.18
N GLY A 210 5.95 7.12 4.11
CA GLY A 210 6.31 6.79 2.75
C GLY A 210 7.52 7.61 2.29
N THR A 211 8.35 6.99 1.45
CA THR A 211 9.58 7.65 0.97
C THR A 211 9.54 7.95 -0.52
N GLU A 212 10.14 9.08 -0.89
CA GLU A 212 10.33 9.48 -2.28
C GLU A 212 11.82 9.50 -2.58
N LEU A 213 12.22 8.68 -3.55
CA LEU A 213 13.58 8.62 -4.02
C LEU A 213 13.69 9.49 -5.27
N GLY A 214 14.13 10.74 -5.07
CA GLY A 214 14.52 11.61 -6.16
C GLY A 214 15.87 11.19 -6.75
N ILE A 215 16.02 11.30 -8.07
CA ILE A 215 17.36 11.32 -8.67
C ILE A 215 17.99 12.65 -8.25
N PRO A 216 19.19 12.67 -7.65
CA PRO A 216 19.94 13.91 -7.47
C PRO A 216 20.36 14.42 -8.86
N GLY A 217 19.50 15.18 -9.53
CA GLY A 217 19.78 15.63 -10.88
C GLY A 217 18.72 16.52 -11.53
N GLU A 218 17.43 16.37 -11.22
CA GLU A 218 16.39 17.15 -11.93
C GLU A 218 16.01 18.47 -11.25
N ASP A 219 16.14 18.58 -9.92
CA ASP A 219 15.89 19.84 -9.22
C ASP A 219 17.05 20.84 -9.37
N GLY A 220 18.28 20.36 -9.55
CA GLY A 220 19.48 21.20 -9.72
C GLY A 220 19.63 21.83 -11.10
N ILE A 221 19.01 21.26 -12.14
CA ILE A 221 19.10 21.78 -13.51
C ILE A 221 18.20 23.00 -13.69
N ASN A 222 17.01 23.00 -13.06
CA ASN A 222 16.09 24.14 -13.14
C ASN A 222 16.59 25.36 -12.36
N GLU A 223 17.19 25.19 -11.18
CA GLU A 223 17.82 26.31 -10.46
C GLU A 223 19.07 26.83 -11.16
N SER A 224 19.88 25.95 -11.77
CA SER A 224 21.08 26.38 -12.51
C SER A 224 20.73 27.11 -13.82
N LEU A 225 19.65 26.71 -14.51
CA LEU A 225 19.14 27.42 -15.69
C LEU A 225 18.48 28.76 -15.34
N LEU A 226 17.76 28.83 -14.21
CA LEU A 226 17.19 30.09 -13.70
C LEU A 226 18.30 31.09 -13.27
N LEU A 227 19.35 30.60 -12.62
CA LEU A 227 20.50 31.43 -12.22
C LEU A 227 21.39 31.83 -13.40
N ALA A 228 21.51 31.00 -14.45
CA ALA A 228 22.23 31.34 -15.67
C ALA A 228 21.50 32.39 -16.51
N GLN A 229 20.15 32.38 -16.54
CA GLN A 229 19.36 33.41 -17.23
C GLN A 229 19.39 34.78 -16.53
N GLN A 230 19.54 34.82 -15.20
CA GLN A 230 19.68 36.08 -14.46
C GLN A 230 21.07 36.73 -14.56
N ARG A 231 22.11 35.98 -14.95
CA ARG A 231 23.47 36.53 -15.13
C ARG A 231 23.81 36.98 -16.55
N GLY A 232 22.91 36.74 -17.53
CA GLY A 232 23.11 37.12 -18.93
C GLY A 232 22.46 38.45 -19.35
N SER A 233 21.93 39.24 -18.40
CA SER A 233 21.16 40.46 -18.70
C SER A 233 21.62 41.70 -17.89
N ALA A 234 22.90 41.76 -17.55
CA ALA A 234 23.54 42.97 -17.02
C ALA A 234 24.78 43.34 -17.87
#